data_AF-A0A2V3A4Z9-F1
#
_entry.id   AF-A0A2V3A4Z9-F1
#
_cell.length_a   1.000
_cell.length_b   1.000
_cell.length_c   1.000
_cell.angle_alpha   90.00
_cell.angle_beta   90.00
_cell.angle_gamma   90.00
#
_symmetry.space_group_name_H-M   'P 1'
#
loop_
_entity.id
_entity.type
_entity.pdbx_description
1 polymer ?
#
loop_
_entity_poly.entity_id
_entity_poly.type
_entity_poly.pdbx_seq_one_letter_code
_entity_poly.pdbx_strand_id
1 'polypeptide(L)'
;MDLQDLKTNNHTMTAQELQTLLTERAEKFHLKNEAFHTLHKILSEDPEELIGGFARHEITFVFEGYQYLIEQQYREPVIRARISLCVENDMYLRNSEPIGYYDLEMDFDGEIVDDWFVIEKEKYLKDIGIISYFQEMNKMMPSHYLKGNHGEYEFVSYISLVGTLFITKDFEGSGVFVDRASTYLKDHSLPDKDYLKECRYFLKIISRYLIDNNLVSEELKQKLEDYTINK
;
A
#
# COMPACT_ATOMS: atom_id res chain seq x y z
N MET A 1 -49.38 26.92 -44.41
CA MET A 1 -48.56 25.96 -43.66
C MET A 1 -48.12 26.70 -42.42
N ASP A 2 -48.90 26.48 -41.37
CA ASP A 2 -48.93 27.28 -40.15
C ASP A 2 -47.76 26.95 -39.22
N LEU A 3 -47.41 27.92 -38.38
CA LEU A 3 -46.42 27.85 -37.29
C LEU A 3 -46.74 26.82 -36.17
N GLN A 4 -47.53 25.78 -36.46
CA GLN A 4 -47.83 24.68 -35.55
C GLN A 4 -47.02 23.39 -35.84
N ASP A 5 -46.33 23.30 -36.99
CA ASP A 5 -45.55 22.10 -37.35
C ASP A 5 -44.13 22.04 -36.75
N LEU A 6 -43.77 22.97 -35.85
CA LEU A 6 -42.49 22.99 -35.12
C LEU A 6 -42.60 22.50 -33.66
N LYS A 7 -43.76 21.98 -33.23
CA LYS A 7 -44.00 21.49 -31.85
C LYS A 7 -43.77 20.00 -31.64
N THR A 8 -43.17 19.29 -32.60
CA THR A 8 -42.90 17.86 -32.47
C THR A 8 -41.51 17.54 -32.98
N ASN A 9 -40.51 17.78 -32.13
CA ASN A 9 -39.31 16.93 -32.00
C ASN A 9 -38.59 17.31 -30.70
N ASN A 10 -39.30 17.20 -29.57
CA ASN A 10 -38.62 16.99 -28.29
C ASN A 10 -38.20 15.52 -28.24
N HIS A 11 -37.18 15.16 -29.03
CA HIS A 11 -36.48 13.89 -28.80
C HIS A 11 -35.66 14.08 -27.54
N THR A 12 -36.26 13.77 -26.40
CA THR A 12 -35.55 13.71 -25.13
C THR A 12 -34.58 12.53 -25.23
N MET A 13 -33.29 12.85 -25.36
CA MET A 13 -32.24 11.84 -25.41
C MET A 13 -32.36 10.89 -24.22
N THR A 14 -32.42 9.60 -24.49
CA THR A 14 -32.48 8.57 -23.47
C THR A 14 -31.13 8.41 -22.78
N ALA A 15 -31.12 7.87 -21.56
CA ALA A 15 -29.87 7.59 -20.85
C ALA A 15 -28.94 6.65 -21.65
N GLN A 16 -29.51 5.71 -22.42
CA GLN A 16 -28.75 4.77 -23.23
C GLN A 16 -28.11 5.44 -24.46
N GLU A 17 -28.82 6.35 -25.12
CA GLU A 17 -28.26 7.15 -26.21
C GLU A 17 -27.12 8.05 -25.72
N LEU A 18 -27.30 8.69 -24.55
CA LEU A 18 -26.24 9.49 -23.93
C LEU A 18 -25.01 8.64 -23.58
N GLN A 19 -25.21 7.47 -22.96
CA GLN A 19 -24.12 6.55 -22.64
C GLN A 19 -23.37 6.10 -23.90
N THR A 20 -24.10 5.80 -24.98
CA THR A 20 -23.50 5.40 -26.26
C THR A 20 -22.64 6.52 -26.81
N LEU A 21 -23.17 7.74 -26.89
CA LEU A 21 -22.45 8.92 -27.40
C LEU A 21 -21.17 9.22 -26.60
N LEU A 22 -21.24 9.14 -25.27
CA LEU A 22 -20.07 9.36 -24.42
C LEU A 22 -19.04 8.22 -24.55
N THR A 23 -19.48 6.98 -24.71
CA THR A 23 -18.59 5.84 -24.97
C THR A 23 -17.85 6.00 -26.30
N GLU A 24 -18.58 6.30 -27.37
CA GLU A 24 -18.00 6.55 -28.69
C GLU A 24 -16.97 7.69 -28.65
N ARG A 25 -17.23 8.72 -27.83
CA ARG A 25 -16.29 9.82 -27.64
C ARG A 25 -15.02 9.38 -26.93
N ALA A 26 -15.13 8.60 -25.86
CA ALA A 26 -13.98 8.03 -25.17
C ALA A 26 -13.14 7.13 -26.08
N GLU A 27 -13.78 6.34 -26.93
CA GLU A 27 -13.13 5.47 -27.91
C GLU A 27 -12.44 6.26 -29.02
N LYS A 28 -13.09 7.32 -29.52
CA LYS A 28 -12.53 8.22 -30.54
C LYS A 28 -11.21 8.85 -30.09
N PHE A 29 -11.13 9.25 -28.82
CA PHE A 29 -9.92 9.82 -28.22
C PHE A 29 -8.98 8.77 -27.60
N HIS A 30 -9.30 7.48 -27.76
CA HIS A 30 -8.49 6.37 -27.26
C HIS A 30 -8.20 6.44 -25.75
N LEU A 31 -9.14 6.98 -24.96
CA LEU A 31 -8.93 7.28 -23.55
C LEU A 31 -8.46 6.06 -22.73
N LYS A 32 -8.99 4.86 -23.02
CA LYS A 32 -8.52 3.62 -22.38
C LYS A 32 -7.04 3.36 -22.64
N ASN A 33 -6.58 3.52 -23.89
CA ASN A 33 -5.18 3.28 -24.25
C ASN A 33 -4.26 4.30 -23.58
N GLU A 34 -4.69 5.56 -23.56
CA GLU A 34 -3.96 6.62 -22.87
C GLU A 34 -3.87 6.35 -21.37
N ALA A 35 -4.95 5.89 -20.73
CA ALA A 35 -4.96 5.54 -19.32
C ALA A 35 -3.93 4.43 -18.99
N PHE A 36 -3.87 3.37 -19.81
CA PHE A 36 -2.83 2.33 -19.64
C PHE A 36 -1.43 2.87 -19.91
N HIS A 37 -1.26 3.72 -20.92
CA HIS A 37 0.03 4.32 -21.26
C HIS A 37 0.59 5.14 -20.09
N THR A 38 -0.22 6.05 -19.55
CA THR A 38 0.18 6.92 -18.43
C THR A 38 0.42 6.11 -17.16
N LEU A 39 -0.45 5.14 -16.85
CA LEU A 39 -0.23 4.21 -15.73
C LEU A 39 1.12 3.48 -15.86
N HIS A 40 1.44 2.96 -17.04
CA HIS A 40 2.72 2.30 -17.27
C HIS A 40 3.91 3.24 -17.13
N LYS A 41 3.76 4.50 -17.53
CA LYS A 41 4.79 5.52 -17.34
C LYS A 41 5.03 5.82 -15.86
N ILE A 42 3.97 6.06 -15.08
CA ILE A 42 4.05 6.27 -13.61
C ILE A 42 4.83 5.14 -12.95
N LEU A 43 4.48 3.89 -13.27
CA LEU A 43 5.10 2.71 -12.69
C LEU A 43 6.53 2.45 -13.17
N SER A 44 6.98 3.12 -14.24
CA SER A 44 8.35 3.00 -14.74
C SER A 44 9.32 3.99 -14.10
N GLU A 45 8.81 5.08 -13.53
CA GLU A 45 9.62 6.14 -12.93
C GLU A 45 9.95 5.86 -11.45
N ASP A 46 9.05 5.21 -10.69
CA ASP A 46 9.29 4.81 -9.29
C ASP A 46 8.45 3.59 -8.86
N PRO A 47 8.88 2.34 -9.14
CA PRO A 47 8.02 1.16 -8.99
C PRO A 47 7.85 0.65 -7.55
N GLU A 48 8.76 0.94 -6.61
CA GLU A 48 8.82 0.22 -5.34
C GLU A 48 8.03 0.89 -4.21
N GLU A 49 8.01 2.23 -4.13
CA GLU A 49 7.22 2.94 -3.11
C GLU A 49 5.74 3.07 -3.49
N LEU A 50 5.43 3.11 -4.79
CA LEU A 50 4.09 3.46 -5.25
C LEU A 50 3.04 2.36 -5.04
N ILE A 51 3.41 1.08 -4.97
CA ILE A 51 2.45 -0.04 -5.00
C ILE A 51 2.27 -0.74 -3.65
N GLY A 52 2.44 -0.03 -2.53
CA GLY A 52 2.05 -0.53 -1.20
C GLY A 52 2.77 -1.82 -0.76
N GLY A 53 4.00 -2.03 -1.21
CA GLY A 53 4.83 -3.19 -0.88
C GLY A 53 4.50 -4.47 -1.68
N PHE A 54 3.61 -4.40 -2.68
CA PHE A 54 3.41 -5.48 -3.63
C PHE A 54 4.51 -5.49 -4.70
N ALA A 55 4.92 -6.65 -5.19
CA ALA A 55 5.78 -6.71 -6.35
C ALA A 55 4.95 -6.49 -7.62
N ARG A 56 5.53 -5.83 -8.62
CA ARG A 56 4.82 -5.47 -9.86
C ARG A 56 4.13 -6.66 -10.55
N HIS A 57 4.76 -7.83 -10.52
CA HIS A 57 4.25 -9.07 -11.13
C HIS A 57 3.08 -9.71 -10.35
N GLU A 58 2.84 -9.29 -9.11
CA GLU A 58 1.70 -9.73 -8.30
C GLU A 58 0.43 -8.93 -8.64
N ILE A 59 0.56 -7.80 -9.37
CA ILE A 59 -0.53 -6.88 -9.63
C ILE A 59 -1.05 -7.04 -11.06
N THR A 60 -2.32 -7.40 -11.17
CA THR A 60 -3.09 -7.40 -12.41
C THR A 60 -3.84 -6.07 -12.55
N PHE A 61 -3.77 -5.47 -13.74
CA PHE A 61 -4.51 -4.25 -14.06
C PHE A 61 -5.78 -4.56 -14.83
N VAL A 62 -6.92 -4.12 -14.29
CA VAL A 62 -8.24 -4.43 -14.82
C VAL A 62 -8.93 -3.14 -15.21
N PHE A 63 -9.31 -3.00 -16.48
CA PHE A 63 -10.11 -1.88 -16.92
C PHE A 63 -11.56 -2.04 -16.48
N GLU A 64 -12.03 -1.14 -15.62
CA GLU A 64 -13.39 -1.19 -15.03
C GLU A 64 -14.45 -0.55 -15.94
N GLY A 65 -14.01 0.24 -16.93
CA GLY A 65 -14.89 0.97 -17.83
C GLY A 65 -14.77 2.49 -17.72
N TYR A 66 -15.73 3.17 -18.33
CA TYR A 66 -15.84 4.62 -18.31
C TYR A 66 -16.87 5.07 -17.27
N GLN A 67 -16.56 6.17 -16.58
CA GLN A 67 -17.47 6.88 -15.71
C GLN A 67 -17.72 8.28 -16.29
N TYR A 68 -18.98 8.70 -16.36
CA TYR A 68 -19.37 9.99 -16.93
C TYR A 68 -19.77 10.94 -15.81
N LEU A 69 -18.94 11.95 -15.57
CA LEU A 69 -19.09 12.85 -14.44
C LEU A 69 -19.62 14.20 -14.95
N ILE A 70 -20.95 14.30 -15.05
CA ILE A 70 -21.65 15.41 -15.72
C ILE A 70 -21.92 16.58 -14.76
N GLU A 71 -22.58 16.33 -13.63
CA GLU A 71 -22.90 17.36 -12.65
C GLU A 71 -21.83 17.38 -11.56
N GLN A 72 -20.90 18.32 -11.66
CA GLN A 72 -19.87 18.55 -10.66
C GLN A 72 -19.96 19.99 -10.16
N GLN A 73 -19.89 20.18 -8.84
CA GLN A 73 -20.19 21.46 -8.19
C GLN A 73 -19.22 22.60 -8.58
N TYR A 74 -18.01 22.24 -9.06
CA TYR A 74 -16.93 23.19 -9.41
C TYR A 74 -16.03 22.71 -10.57
N ARG A 75 -16.45 21.72 -11.35
CA ARG A 75 -15.67 21.16 -12.46
C ARG A 75 -16.54 21.03 -13.69
N GLU A 76 -15.90 21.15 -14.86
CA GLU A 76 -16.55 20.85 -16.13
C GLU A 76 -16.85 19.35 -16.25
N PRO A 77 -17.81 18.95 -17.10
CA PRO A 77 -18.08 17.55 -17.36
C PRO A 77 -16.87 16.81 -17.92
N VAL A 78 -16.57 15.63 -17.38
CA VAL A 78 -15.46 14.78 -17.83
C VAL A 78 -15.89 13.33 -18.03
N ILE A 79 -15.14 12.64 -18.88
CA ILE A 79 -15.15 11.19 -19.00
C ILE A 79 -13.92 10.65 -18.27
N ARG A 80 -14.12 9.74 -17.33
CA ARG A 80 -13.06 9.10 -16.56
C ARG A 80 -12.89 7.66 -17.01
N ALA A 81 -11.65 7.27 -17.32
CA ALA A 81 -11.26 5.87 -17.47
C ALA A 81 -10.66 5.36 -16.16
N ARG A 82 -11.19 4.26 -15.64
CA ARG A 82 -10.70 3.63 -14.40
C ARG A 82 -10.02 2.30 -14.67
N ILE A 83 -8.84 2.12 -14.09
CA ILE A 83 -8.09 0.86 -14.07
C ILE A 83 -7.90 0.45 -12.61
N SER A 84 -8.48 -0.68 -12.19
CA SER A 84 -8.23 -1.27 -10.87
C SER A 84 -6.88 -1.98 -10.84
N LEU A 85 -6.19 -1.86 -9.70
CA LEU A 85 -5.00 -2.63 -9.35
C LEU A 85 -5.47 -3.78 -8.46
N CYS A 86 -5.30 -5.02 -8.92
CA CYS A 86 -5.79 -6.21 -8.23
C CYS A 86 -4.68 -7.22 -7.97
N VAL A 87 -4.76 -7.94 -6.85
CA VAL A 87 -3.87 -9.06 -6.50
C VAL A 87 -4.67 -10.34 -6.36
N GLU A 88 -4.03 -11.50 -6.55
CA GLU A 88 -4.69 -12.78 -6.32
C GLU A 88 -5.04 -12.96 -4.83
N ASN A 89 -6.27 -13.36 -4.54
CA ASN A 89 -6.69 -13.69 -3.17
C ASN A 89 -7.71 -14.85 -3.16
N ASP A 90 -7.31 -15.95 -2.52
CA ASP A 90 -8.06 -17.21 -2.41
C ASP A 90 -9.39 -17.10 -1.64
N MET A 91 -9.63 -16.01 -0.90
CA MET A 91 -10.86 -15.82 -0.14
C MET A 91 -12.01 -15.18 -0.93
N TYR A 92 -11.74 -14.55 -2.08
CA TYR A 92 -12.76 -13.87 -2.87
C TYR A 92 -13.31 -14.78 -3.98
N LEU A 93 -14.64 -14.75 -4.19
CA LEU A 93 -15.38 -15.52 -5.21
C LEU A 93 -14.89 -15.35 -6.66
N ARG A 94 -14.00 -14.39 -6.94
CA ARG A 94 -13.39 -14.13 -8.25
C ARG A 94 -11.85 -14.12 -8.24
N ASN A 95 -11.22 -14.62 -7.17
CA ASN A 95 -9.77 -14.72 -7.00
C ASN A 95 -8.98 -13.41 -7.13
N SER A 96 -9.62 -12.23 -7.19
CA SER A 96 -8.93 -10.94 -7.33
C SER A 96 -9.42 -9.93 -6.29
N GLU A 97 -8.51 -9.42 -5.49
CA GLU A 97 -8.76 -8.36 -4.50
C GLU A 97 -8.23 -7.02 -5.03
N PRO A 98 -9.07 -5.96 -5.11
CA PRO A 98 -8.58 -4.63 -5.44
C PRO A 98 -7.75 -4.07 -4.27
N ILE A 99 -6.58 -3.53 -4.61
CA ILE A 99 -5.62 -2.90 -3.69
C ILE A 99 -5.45 -1.40 -3.98
N GLY A 100 -6.02 -0.91 -5.08
CA GLY A 100 -5.91 0.48 -5.53
C GLY A 100 -6.52 0.67 -6.91
N TYR A 101 -6.41 1.87 -7.44
CA TYR A 101 -6.88 2.20 -8.78
C TYR A 101 -6.08 3.36 -9.40
N TYR A 102 -6.18 3.45 -10.72
CA TYR A 102 -5.77 4.59 -11.51
C TYR A 102 -6.97 5.16 -12.25
N ASP A 103 -7.20 6.47 -12.12
CA ASP A 103 -8.22 7.22 -12.85
C ASP A 103 -7.53 8.23 -13.78
N LEU A 104 -7.95 8.26 -15.05
CA LEU A 104 -7.57 9.30 -16.01
C LEU A 104 -8.83 10.05 -16.46
N GLU A 105 -8.85 11.36 -16.29
CA GLU A 105 -9.96 12.23 -16.66
C GLU A 105 -9.67 13.00 -17.94
N MET A 106 -10.66 13.01 -18.83
CA MET A 106 -10.63 13.71 -20.10
C MET A 106 -11.89 14.57 -20.23
N ASP A 107 -11.74 15.80 -20.68
CA ASP A 107 -12.88 16.64 -21.01
C ASP A 107 -13.59 16.14 -22.28
N PHE A 108 -14.65 16.85 -22.69
CA PHE A 108 -15.33 16.47 -23.92
C PHE A 108 -14.55 16.86 -25.17
N ASP A 109 -13.58 17.78 -25.15
CA ASP A 109 -12.80 18.11 -26.33
C ASP A 109 -11.63 17.13 -26.60
N GLY A 110 -11.40 16.22 -25.65
CA GLY A 110 -10.39 15.16 -25.75
C GLY A 110 -9.11 15.49 -25.00
N GLU A 111 -9.07 16.60 -24.26
CA GLU A 111 -7.92 17.01 -23.47
C GLU A 111 -7.91 16.30 -22.13
N ILE A 112 -6.74 15.84 -21.70
CA ILE A 112 -6.55 15.23 -20.38
C ILE A 112 -6.54 16.35 -19.34
N VAL A 113 -7.40 16.23 -18.34
CA VAL A 113 -7.62 17.28 -17.33
C VAL A 113 -6.93 16.94 -16.01
N ASP A 114 -6.95 15.67 -15.62
CA ASP A 114 -6.47 15.22 -14.31
C ASP A 114 -6.20 13.72 -14.31
N ASP A 115 -5.35 13.26 -13.39
CA ASP A 115 -5.14 11.84 -13.14
C ASP A 115 -4.89 11.53 -11.66
N TRP A 116 -5.26 10.32 -11.25
CA TRP A 116 -5.17 9.89 -9.86
C TRP A 116 -4.63 8.47 -9.78
N PHE A 117 -3.49 8.30 -9.15
CA PHE A 117 -2.96 6.99 -8.77
C PHE A 117 -3.13 6.80 -7.26
N VAL A 118 -3.92 5.80 -6.87
CA VAL A 118 -4.30 5.56 -5.47
C VAL A 118 -4.03 4.12 -5.09
N ILE A 119 -3.31 3.92 -3.98
CA ILE A 119 -3.23 2.63 -3.27
C ILE A 119 -4.08 2.72 -2.01
N GLU A 120 -5.00 1.77 -1.86
CA GLU A 120 -5.92 1.67 -0.74
C GLU A 120 -5.50 0.59 0.27
N LYS A 121 -4.62 -0.34 -0.13
CA LYS A 121 -4.15 -1.45 0.71
C LYS A 121 -2.65 -1.64 0.59
N GLU A 122 -2.01 -1.85 1.74
CA GLU A 122 -0.64 -2.36 1.80
C GLU A 122 -0.65 -3.89 1.93
N LYS A 123 0.36 -4.55 1.34
CA LYS A 123 0.52 -6.01 1.42
C LYS A 123 0.66 -6.52 2.86
N TYR A 124 1.19 -5.67 3.73
CA TYR A 124 1.70 -6.01 5.05
C TYR A 124 0.84 -5.40 6.16
N LEU A 125 -0.49 -5.61 6.13
CA LEU A 125 -1.45 -5.05 7.11
C LEU A 125 -1.16 -5.40 8.58
N LYS A 126 -0.44 -6.51 8.84
CA LYS A 126 0.01 -6.90 10.20
C LYS A 126 1.01 -5.91 10.79
N ASP A 127 1.60 -5.04 9.98
CA ASP A 127 2.52 -4.00 10.44
C ASP A 127 1.85 -3.11 11.47
N ILE A 128 0.56 -2.80 11.34
CA ILE A 128 -0.17 -1.95 12.30
C ILE A 128 -0.17 -2.55 13.70
N GLY A 129 -0.36 -3.87 13.82
CA GLY A 129 -0.35 -4.56 15.11
C GLY A 129 1.04 -4.58 15.75
N ILE A 130 2.06 -4.82 14.94
CA ILE A 130 3.47 -4.84 15.37
C ILE A 130 3.93 -3.42 15.77
N ILE A 131 3.57 -2.41 14.99
CA ILE A 131 3.88 -1.00 15.24
C ILE A 131 3.20 -0.53 16.53
N SER A 132 1.92 -0.85 16.72
CA SER A 132 1.21 -0.52 17.95
C SER A 132 1.88 -1.17 19.17
N TYR A 133 2.29 -2.43 19.05
CA TYR A 133 3.00 -3.11 20.13
C TYR A 133 4.37 -2.46 20.43
N PHE A 134 5.14 -2.11 19.40
CA PHE A 134 6.41 -1.37 19.55
C PHE A 134 6.21 -0.03 20.28
N GLN A 135 5.15 0.72 19.93
CA GLN A 135 4.81 1.98 20.57
C GLN A 135 4.48 1.80 22.06
N GLU A 136 3.68 0.79 22.42
CA GLU A 136 3.35 0.51 23.82
C GLU A 136 4.58 0.06 24.63
N MET A 137 5.39 -0.83 24.06
CA MET A 137 6.64 -1.27 24.69
C MET A 137 7.58 -0.09 24.97
N ASN A 138 7.74 0.85 24.01
CA ASN A 138 8.58 2.02 24.21
C ASN A 138 8.07 2.97 25.30
N LYS A 139 6.75 3.00 25.57
CA LYS A 139 6.21 3.77 26.72
C LYS A 139 6.64 3.18 28.06
N MET A 140 6.90 1.88 28.13
CA MET A 140 7.37 1.19 29.34
C MET A 140 8.88 1.32 29.56
N MET A 141 9.62 1.76 28.54
CA MET A 141 11.08 1.85 28.61
C MET A 141 11.53 2.85 29.68
N PRO A 142 12.42 2.44 30.61
CA PRO A 142 13.00 3.35 31.58
C PRO A 142 13.83 4.45 30.89
N SER A 143 13.44 5.71 31.08
CA SER A 143 14.09 6.85 30.38
C SER A 143 15.59 6.99 30.67
N HIS A 144 16.07 6.46 31.80
CA HIS A 144 17.50 6.49 32.14
C HIS A 144 18.34 5.53 31.29
N TYR A 145 17.74 4.54 30.60
CA TYR A 145 18.44 3.68 29.64
C TYR A 145 18.84 4.44 28.37
N LEU A 146 18.22 5.58 28.07
CA LEU A 146 18.59 6.45 26.94
C LEU A 146 19.86 7.28 27.19
N LYS A 147 20.44 7.21 28.39
CA LYS A 147 21.71 7.88 28.68
C LYS A 147 22.85 7.08 28.06
N GLY A 148 23.66 7.70 27.21
CA GLY A 148 24.73 7.00 26.47
C GLY A 148 25.82 6.35 27.32
N ASN A 149 25.88 6.65 28.63
CA ASN A 149 26.78 6.01 29.58
C ASN A 149 26.11 4.89 30.41
N HIS A 150 24.86 4.55 30.11
CA HIS A 150 24.12 3.46 30.74
C HIS A 150 24.45 2.14 30.04
N GLY A 151 24.58 1.04 30.80
CA GLY A 151 24.99 -0.26 30.24
C GLY A 151 24.01 -0.81 29.18
N GLU A 152 22.73 -0.47 29.35
CA GLU A 152 21.59 -0.92 28.56
C GLU A 152 21.32 -0.04 27.33
N TYR A 153 22.04 1.09 27.18
CA TYR A 153 21.84 2.02 26.08
C TYR A 153 21.98 1.35 24.71
N GLU A 154 22.96 0.46 24.57
CA GLU A 154 23.20 -0.28 23.33
C GLU A 154 22.02 -1.18 22.97
N PHE A 155 21.54 -1.98 23.92
CA PHE A 155 20.38 -2.86 23.71
C PHE A 155 19.13 -2.07 23.34
N VAL A 156 18.83 -0.99 24.07
CA VAL A 156 17.68 -0.13 23.79
C VAL A 156 17.78 0.53 22.42
N SER A 157 18.98 0.89 21.99
CA SER A 157 19.22 1.42 20.65
C SER A 157 18.94 0.37 19.58
N TYR A 158 19.33 -0.89 19.79
CA TYR A 158 18.97 -1.98 18.88
C TYR A 158 17.46 -2.17 18.79
N ILE A 159 16.76 -2.23 19.93
CA ILE A 159 15.29 -2.35 19.96
C ILE A 159 14.62 -1.19 19.20
N SER A 160 15.10 0.03 19.40
CA SER A 160 14.58 1.21 18.70
C SER A 160 14.79 1.11 17.20
N LEU A 161 15.99 0.68 16.76
CA LEU A 161 16.32 0.51 15.35
C LEU A 161 15.53 -0.62 14.69
N VAL A 162 15.25 -1.72 15.39
CA VAL A 162 14.34 -2.78 14.89
C VAL A 162 12.99 -2.16 14.51
N GLY A 163 12.37 -1.41 15.41
CA GLY A 163 11.06 -0.80 15.17
C GLY A 163 11.09 0.30 14.12
N THR A 164 12.09 1.17 14.13
CA THR A 164 12.23 2.24 13.12
C THR A 164 12.39 1.67 11.73
N LEU A 165 13.31 0.73 11.52
CA LEU A 165 13.57 0.12 10.21
C LEU A 165 12.37 -0.70 9.74
N PHE A 166 11.67 -1.37 10.65
CA PHE A 166 10.43 -2.07 10.35
C PHE A 166 9.34 -1.12 9.83
N ILE A 167 9.14 0.02 10.51
CA ILE A 167 8.15 1.04 10.10
C ILE A 167 8.49 1.60 8.72
N THR A 168 9.78 1.82 8.43
CA THR A 168 10.23 2.31 7.13
C THR A 168 10.41 1.21 6.08
N LYS A 169 9.93 -0.01 6.34
CA LYS A 169 9.99 -1.17 5.44
C LYS A 169 11.41 -1.63 5.06
N ASP A 170 12.44 -1.20 5.78
CA ASP A 170 13.79 -1.77 5.69
C ASP A 170 13.83 -3.06 6.51
N PHE A 171 13.22 -4.12 5.96
CA PHE A 171 13.04 -5.40 6.62
C PHE A 171 14.36 -6.15 6.84
N GLU A 172 15.29 -6.08 5.89
CA GLU A 172 16.63 -6.67 6.04
C GLU A 172 17.39 -5.97 7.18
N GLY A 173 17.41 -4.63 7.19
CA GLY A 173 18.01 -3.85 8.27
C GLY A 173 17.36 -4.14 9.62
N SER A 174 16.03 -4.20 9.68
CA SER A 174 15.30 -4.57 10.89
C SER A 174 15.72 -5.96 11.38
N GLY A 175 15.80 -6.96 10.49
CA GLY A 175 16.26 -8.31 10.82
C GLY A 175 17.69 -8.36 11.35
N VAL A 176 18.61 -7.58 10.81
CA VAL A 176 19.99 -7.46 11.33
C VAL A 176 19.99 -6.96 12.76
N PHE A 177 19.17 -5.97 13.09
CA PHE A 177 19.07 -5.46 14.46
C PHE A 177 18.35 -6.41 15.41
N VAL A 178 17.44 -7.26 14.91
CA VAL A 178 16.85 -8.35 15.70
C VAL A 178 17.93 -9.34 16.11
N ASP A 179 18.79 -9.78 15.19
CA ASP A 179 19.91 -10.69 15.49
C ASP A 179 20.88 -10.06 16.50
N ARG A 180 21.24 -8.79 16.33
CA ARG A 180 22.10 -8.06 17.27
C ARG A 180 21.48 -7.97 18.67
N ALA A 181 20.20 -7.61 18.78
CA ALA A 181 19.51 -7.53 20.05
C ALA A 181 19.40 -8.89 20.73
N SER A 182 19.08 -9.95 19.98
CA SER A 182 19.04 -11.31 20.48
C SER A 182 20.41 -11.82 20.93
N THR A 183 21.47 -11.48 20.20
CA THR A 183 22.85 -11.81 20.57
C THR A 183 23.27 -11.09 21.85
N TYR A 184 22.97 -9.79 21.97
CA TYR A 184 23.26 -9.01 23.16
C TYR A 184 22.66 -9.66 24.42
N LEU A 185 21.42 -10.17 24.34
CA LEU A 185 20.73 -10.83 25.44
C LEU A 185 21.31 -12.20 25.85
N LYS A 186 22.13 -12.84 24.99
CA LYS A 186 22.87 -14.06 25.37
C LYS A 186 24.00 -13.72 26.33
N ASP A 187 24.64 -12.58 26.13
CA ASP A 187 25.85 -12.17 26.85
C ASP A 187 25.53 -11.28 28.07
N HIS A 188 24.35 -10.66 28.11
CA HIS A 188 23.97 -9.68 29.13
C HIS A 188 22.59 -9.97 29.73
N SER A 189 22.49 -10.02 31.06
CA SER A 189 21.20 -10.05 31.76
C SER A 189 20.73 -8.64 32.09
N LEU A 190 19.61 -8.20 31.52
CA LEU A 190 19.03 -6.89 31.87
C LEU A 190 18.27 -6.94 33.21
N PRO A 191 18.32 -5.86 34.01
CA PRO A 191 17.73 -5.85 35.36
C PRO A 191 16.21 -5.64 35.36
N ASP A 192 15.63 -4.97 34.37
CA ASP A 192 14.19 -4.74 34.26
C ASP A 192 13.49 -5.94 33.61
N LYS A 193 12.89 -6.80 34.42
CA LYS A 193 12.25 -8.04 33.97
C LYS A 193 11.01 -7.79 33.10
N ASP A 194 10.28 -6.70 33.34
CA ASP A 194 9.02 -6.44 32.65
C ASP A 194 9.31 -5.87 31.26
N TYR A 195 10.11 -4.81 31.17
CA TYR A 195 10.53 -4.26 29.87
C TYR A 195 11.28 -5.29 29.02
N LEU A 196 12.20 -6.05 29.63
CA LEU A 196 12.96 -7.10 28.93
C LEU A 196 12.05 -8.22 28.40
N LYS A 197 10.98 -8.57 29.13
CA LYS A 197 10.00 -9.56 28.67
C LYS A 197 9.28 -9.07 27.43
N GLU A 198 8.85 -7.81 27.42
CA GLU A 198 8.22 -7.19 26.26
C GLU A 198 9.20 -7.09 25.07
N CYS A 199 10.46 -6.70 25.29
CA CYS A 199 11.47 -6.69 24.23
C CYS A 199 11.69 -8.07 23.60
N ARG A 200 11.75 -9.14 24.40
CA ARG A 200 11.88 -10.51 23.87
C ARG A 200 10.66 -10.92 23.04
N TYR A 201 9.46 -10.56 23.50
CA TYR A 201 8.24 -10.83 22.74
C TYR A 201 8.21 -10.04 21.43
N PHE A 202 8.63 -8.77 21.45
CA PHE A 202 8.78 -7.93 20.26
C PHE A 202 9.71 -8.56 19.22
N LEU A 203 10.94 -8.90 19.63
CA LEU A 203 11.94 -9.52 18.75
C LEU A 203 11.42 -10.82 18.13
N LYS A 204 10.68 -11.62 18.90
CA LYS A 204 10.07 -12.86 18.43
C LYS A 204 8.96 -12.63 17.40
N ILE A 205 8.10 -11.65 17.62
CA ILE A 205 7.03 -11.31 16.66
C ILE A 205 7.66 -10.83 15.35
N ILE A 206 8.62 -9.92 15.43
CA ILE A 206 9.33 -9.39 14.25
C ILE A 206 10.04 -10.54 13.51
N SER A 207 10.81 -11.37 14.21
CA SER A 207 11.54 -12.49 13.58
C SER A 207 10.61 -13.38 12.77
N ARG A 208 9.50 -13.82 13.38
CA ARG A 208 8.49 -14.65 12.70
C ARG A 208 7.89 -13.94 11.51
N TYR A 209 7.55 -12.67 11.68
CA TYR A 209 6.99 -11.88 10.60
C TYR A 209 7.92 -11.79 9.40
N LEU A 210 9.20 -11.49 9.64
CA LEU A 210 10.21 -11.39 8.59
C LEU A 210 10.42 -12.73 7.87
N ILE A 211 10.46 -13.84 8.62
CA ILE A 211 10.63 -15.19 8.07
C ILE A 211 9.41 -15.62 7.27
N ASP A 212 8.22 -15.57 7.87
CA ASP A 212 6.96 -16.07 7.29
C ASP A 212 6.60 -15.36 5.98
N ASN A 213 6.98 -14.08 5.85
CA ASN A 213 6.74 -13.28 4.66
C ASN A 213 7.93 -13.24 3.68
N ASN A 214 8.99 -14.01 3.93
CA ASN A 214 10.21 -14.03 3.11
C ASN A 214 10.85 -12.65 2.88
N LEU A 215 10.85 -11.79 3.92
CA LEU A 215 11.28 -10.39 3.83
C LEU A 215 12.76 -10.17 4.08
N VAL A 216 13.51 -11.24 4.36
CA VAL A 216 14.93 -11.21 4.67
C VAL A 216 15.69 -12.30 3.92
N SER A 217 16.99 -12.11 3.75
CA SER A 217 17.88 -13.09 3.10
C SER A 217 17.89 -14.45 3.80
N GLU A 218 18.15 -15.53 3.04
CA GLU A 218 18.21 -16.90 3.59
C GLU A 218 19.26 -17.06 4.70
N GLU A 219 20.39 -16.36 4.59
CA GLU A 219 21.42 -16.32 5.64
C GLU A 219 20.86 -15.73 6.93
N LEU A 220 20.11 -14.62 6.83
CA LEU A 220 19.51 -13.97 7.98
C LEU A 220 18.35 -14.77 8.56
N LYS A 221 17.52 -15.43 7.74
CA LYS A 221 16.47 -16.35 8.21
C LYS A 221 17.03 -17.42 9.14
N GLN A 222 18.12 -18.08 8.75
CA GLN A 222 18.76 -19.12 9.58
C GLN A 222 19.16 -18.58 10.95
N LYS A 223 19.76 -17.38 11.00
CA LYS A 223 20.11 -16.72 12.27
C LYS A 223 18.87 -16.45 13.11
N LEU A 224 17.80 -15.95 12.50
CA LEU A 224 16.55 -15.61 13.20
C LEU A 224 15.78 -16.85 13.71
N GLU A 225 15.81 -17.97 12.98
CA GLU A 225 15.19 -19.24 13.38
C GLU A 225 15.78 -19.81 14.68
N ASP A 226 17.10 -19.71 14.86
CA ASP A 226 17.81 -20.18 16.06
C ASP A 226 17.29 -19.54 17.36
N TYR A 227 16.75 -18.32 17.28
CA TYR A 227 16.18 -17.61 18.43
C TYR A 227 14.71 -17.95 18.69
N THR A 228 14.02 -18.52 17.69
CA THR A 228 12.59 -18.80 17.77
C THR A 228 12.31 -20.18 18.39
N ILE A 229 13.30 -21.07 18.35
CA ILE A 229 13.25 -22.47 18.81
C ILE A 229 13.62 -22.61 20.30
N ASN A 230 14.43 -21.71 20.85
CA ASN A 230 14.83 -21.77 22.26
C ASN A 230 13.67 -21.36 23.19
N LYS A 231 13.26 -22.32 24.02
CA LYS A 231 12.03 -22.34 24.83
C LYS A 231 12.33 -22.12 26.30
#